data_AF-A0A1S9TL56-F1
#
_entry.id   AF-A0A1S9TL56-F1
#
_cell.length_a   1.000
_cell.length_b   1.000
_cell.length_c   1.000
_cell.angle_alpha   90.00
_cell.angle_beta   90.00
_cell.angle_gamma   90.00
#
_symmetry.space_group_name_H-M   'P 1'
#
loop_
_entity.id
_entity.type
_entity.pdbx_description
1 polymer ?
#
loop_
_entity_poly.entity_id
_entity_poly.type
_entity_poly.pdbx_seq_one_letter_code
_entity_poly.pdbx_strand_id
1 'polypeptide(L)'
;MYLLRRLIAAILSALIMSTLFEILDFVFANPYQFSFLDIFMIAIIYISPIFILFGIPVSLLIDWFTKKVLSKLNSPKKIHLVQLFIYAIFGVISLGILFSFVFMVPGLVWNALFGIIPAVLYFFVLSFLRKRDKSTS
;
A
#
# COMPACT_ATOMS: atom_id res chain seq x y z
N MET A 1 12.62 -15.66 4.36
CA MET A 1 12.81 -14.37 3.65
C MET A 1 11.54 -13.79 3.03
N TYR A 2 10.63 -14.58 2.44
CA TYR A 2 9.49 -14.06 1.70
C TYR A 2 8.49 -13.21 2.51
N LEU A 3 8.10 -13.66 3.71
CA LEU A 3 7.26 -12.87 4.64
C LEU A 3 8.00 -11.65 5.18
N LEU A 4 9.28 -11.79 5.53
CA LEU A 4 10.12 -10.69 6.02
C LEU A 4 10.17 -9.52 5.02
N ARG A 5 10.31 -9.79 3.71
CA ARG A 5 10.30 -8.71 2.70
C ARG A 5 8.97 -7.98 2.61
N ARG A 6 7.85 -8.68 2.83
CA ARG A 6 6.52 -8.07 2.85
C ARG A 6 6.34 -7.19 4.09
N LEU A 7 6.85 -7.65 5.23
CA LEU A 7 6.88 -6.84 6.44
C LEU A 7 7.74 -5.58 6.26
N ILE A 8 8.94 -5.71 5.70
CA ILE A 8 9.80 -4.56 5.39
C ILE A 8 9.12 -3.62 4.39
N ALA A 9 8.47 -4.17 3.35
CA ALA A 9 7.70 -3.36 2.41
C ALA A 9 6.58 -2.59 3.11
N ALA A 10 5.84 -3.25 4.00
CA ALA A 10 4.76 -2.62 4.76
C ALA A 10 5.29 -1.46 5.63
N ILE A 11 6.39 -1.68 6.35
CA ILE A 11 7.02 -0.65 7.18
C ILE A 11 7.49 0.53 6.32
N LEU A 12 8.21 0.26 5.22
CA LEU A 12 8.71 1.31 4.33
C LEU A 12 7.57 2.08 3.66
N SER A 13 6.53 1.40 3.18
CA SER A 13 5.36 2.06 2.60
C SER A 13 4.59 2.89 3.62
N ALA A 14 4.48 2.41 4.87
CA ALA A 14 3.87 3.18 5.96
C ALA A 14 4.67 4.45 6.26
N LEU A 15 6.00 4.35 6.34
CA LEU A 15 6.88 5.50 6.56
C LEU A 15 6.75 6.53 5.43
N ILE A 16 6.80 6.08 4.17
CA ILE A 16 6.67 6.97 3.01
C ILE A 16 5.29 7.62 2.98
N MET A 17 4.20 6.87 3.17
CA MET A 17 2.85 7.45 3.18
C MET A 17 2.63 8.41 4.33
N SER A 18 3.13 8.09 5.52
CA SER A 18 2.99 8.97 6.69
C SER A 18 3.73 10.28 6.48
N THR A 19 4.93 10.22 5.89
CA THR A 19 5.70 11.42 5.52
C THR A 19 4.97 12.24 4.45
N LEU A 20 4.41 11.59 3.43
CA LEU A 20 3.66 12.30 2.36
C LEU A 20 2.39 12.96 2.90
N PHE A 21 1.63 12.25 3.74
CA PHE A 21 0.45 12.79 4.40
C PHE A 21 0.81 14.02 5.22
N GLU A 22 1.90 13.93 5.98
CA GLU A 22 2.36 15.04 6.81
C GLU A 22 2.82 16.25 6.02
N ILE A 23 3.58 16.05 4.94
CA ILE A 23 4.00 17.16 4.07
C ILE A 23 2.77 17.88 3.52
N LEU A 24 1.73 17.15 3.14
CA LEU A 24 0.49 17.76 2.64
C LEU A 24 -0.24 18.52 3.76
N ASP A 25 -0.36 17.92 4.95
CA ASP A 25 -1.02 18.56 6.09
C ASP A 25 -0.27 19.84 6.52
N PHE A 26 1.05 19.78 6.66
CA PHE A 26 1.89 20.92 7.00
C PHE A 26 1.79 22.07 5.99
N VAL A 27 1.69 21.75 4.69
CA VAL A 27 1.60 22.76 3.62
C VAL A 27 0.19 23.36 3.53
N PHE A 28 -0.87 22.60 3.81
CA PHE A 28 -2.25 23.00 3.50
C PHE A 28 -3.17 23.26 4.72
N ALA A 29 -2.87 22.76 5.91
CA ALA A 29 -3.82 22.67 7.04
C ALA A 29 -3.56 23.60 8.24
N ASN A 30 -2.67 24.58 8.10
CA ASN A 30 -2.36 25.62 9.11
C ASN A 30 -1.44 25.12 10.26
N PRO A 31 -0.18 25.59 10.37
CA PRO A 31 0.91 24.89 11.08
C PRO A 31 0.93 25.00 12.61
N TYR A 32 -0.15 25.43 13.27
CA TYR A 32 -0.06 25.97 14.63
C TYR A 32 -0.59 25.08 15.77
N GLN A 33 -1.03 23.84 15.51
CA GLN A 33 -1.54 22.97 16.59
C GLN A 33 -0.62 21.81 16.99
N PHE A 34 0.17 21.26 16.07
CA PHE A 34 1.04 20.12 16.35
C PHE A 34 2.36 20.25 15.59
N SER A 35 3.44 19.67 16.14
CA SER A 35 4.72 19.61 15.44
C SER A 35 4.71 18.52 14.37
N PHE A 36 5.59 18.62 13.38
CA PHE A 36 5.76 17.61 12.33
C PHE A 36 5.92 16.19 12.91
N LEU A 37 6.66 16.06 14.01
CA LEU A 37 6.90 14.76 14.63
C LEU A 37 5.61 14.17 15.24
N ASP A 38 4.75 15.01 15.80
CA ASP A 38 3.52 14.57 16.47
C ASP A 38 2.54 14.00 15.43
N ILE A 39 2.30 14.74 14.36
CA ILE A 39 1.37 14.32 13.31
C ILE A 39 1.96 13.15 12.50
N PHE A 40 3.27 13.10 12.27
CA PHE A 40 3.93 11.92 11.70
C PHE A 40 3.74 10.67 12.57
N MET A 41 3.88 10.78 13.89
CA MET A 41 3.67 9.67 14.81
C MET A 41 2.20 9.21 14.84
N ILE A 42 1.26 10.14 14.74
CA ILE A 42 -0.16 9.82 14.58
C ILE A 42 -0.36 9.07 13.25
N ALA A 43 0.12 9.63 12.15
CA ALA A 43 -0.02 9.07 10.81
C ALA A 43 0.54 7.64 10.73
N ILE A 44 1.73 7.37 11.29
CA ILE A 44 2.31 6.02 11.24
C ILE A 44 1.50 5.00 12.05
N ILE A 45 0.91 5.40 13.18
CA ILE A 45 0.04 4.53 14.00
C ILE A 45 -1.23 4.13 13.22
N TYR A 46 -1.82 5.05 12.46
CA TYR A 46 -3.04 4.77 11.69
C TYR A 46 -2.76 4.10 10.34
N ILE A 47 -1.66 4.43 9.68
CA ILE A 47 -1.33 3.96 8.33
C ILE A 47 -0.65 2.57 8.37
N SER A 48 0.20 2.29 9.35
CA SER A 48 0.93 1.02 9.42
C SER A 48 0.02 -0.23 9.48
N PRO A 49 -1.06 -0.26 10.29
CA PRO A 49 -1.98 -1.38 10.33
C PRO A 49 -2.61 -1.68 8.96
N ILE A 50 -2.86 -0.66 8.14
CA ILE A 50 -3.44 -0.84 6.79
C ILE A 50 -2.48 -1.65 5.91
N PHE A 51 -1.19 -1.32 5.91
CA PHE A 51 -0.20 -2.07 5.13
C PHE A 51 0.04 -3.48 5.64
N ILE A 52 -0.01 -3.68 6.96
CA ILE A 52 0.20 -5.01 7.56
C ILE A 52 -1.03 -5.89 7.33
N LEU A 53 -2.23 -5.39 7.61
CA LEU A 53 -3.48 -6.17 7.59
C LEU A 53 -4.02 -6.37 6.17
N PHE A 54 -3.88 -5.39 5.28
CA PHE A 54 -4.34 -5.52 3.90
C PHE A 54 -3.19 -5.77 2.93
N GLY A 55 -2.11 -4.99 3.03
CA GLY A 55 -0.98 -5.09 2.12
C GLY A 55 -0.34 -6.48 2.09
N ILE A 56 -0.04 -7.08 3.25
CA ILE A 56 0.60 -8.41 3.31
C ILE A 56 -0.32 -9.51 2.75
N PRO A 57 -1.58 -9.69 3.21
CA PRO A 57 -2.44 -10.75 2.69
C PRO A 57 -2.80 -10.58 1.22
N VAL A 58 -3.13 -9.36 0.78
CA VAL A 58 -3.42 -9.07 -0.65
C VAL A 58 -2.22 -9.43 -1.51
N SER A 59 -1.02 -9.04 -1.06
CA SER A 59 0.19 -9.32 -1.83
C SER A 59 0.55 -10.81 -1.91
N LEU A 60 0.11 -11.62 -0.95
CA LEU A 60 0.19 -13.09 -1.02
C LEU A 60 -0.83 -13.66 -2.00
N LEU A 61 -2.08 -13.17 -1.93
CA LEU A 61 -3.16 -13.56 -2.83
C LEU A 61 -2.81 -13.27 -4.30
N ILE A 62 -2.25 -12.09 -4.57
CA ILE A 62 -1.85 -11.68 -5.93
C ILE A 62 -0.73 -12.58 -6.46
N ASP A 63 0.25 -12.93 -5.64
CA ASP A 63 1.32 -13.84 -6.05
C ASP A 63 0.78 -15.25 -6.34
N TRP A 64 -0.15 -15.74 -5.51
CA TRP A 64 -0.81 -17.02 -5.73
C TRP A 64 -1.64 -17.01 -7.03
N PHE A 65 -2.45 -15.97 -7.24
CA PHE A 65 -3.23 -15.78 -8.46
C PHE A 65 -2.33 -15.71 -9.69
N THR A 66 -1.24 -14.95 -9.60
CA THR A 66 -0.27 -14.82 -10.70
C THR A 66 0.35 -16.17 -11.05
N LYS A 67 0.78 -16.94 -10.05
CA LYS A 67 1.39 -18.26 -10.28
C LYS A 67 0.39 -19.27 -10.85
N LYS A 68 -0.88 -19.20 -10.43
CA LYS A 68 -1.89 -20.20 -10.82
C LYS A 68 -2.55 -19.88 -12.16
N VAL A 69 -2.89 -18.61 -12.39
CA VAL A 69 -3.70 -18.16 -13.53
C VAL A 69 -2.82 -17.61 -14.64
N LEU A 70 -1.75 -16.89 -14.29
CA LEU A 70 -0.89 -16.18 -15.24
C LEU A 70 0.38 -16.97 -15.58
N SER A 71 0.54 -18.22 -15.14
CA SER A 71 1.70 -19.07 -15.44
C SER A 71 1.91 -19.32 -16.93
N LYS A 72 0.84 -19.26 -17.73
CA LYS A 72 0.89 -19.43 -19.19
C LYS A 72 1.30 -18.16 -19.95
N LEU A 73 1.43 -17.01 -19.27
CA LEU A 73 1.88 -15.77 -19.90
C LEU A 73 3.40 -15.76 -20.03
N ASN A 74 3.90 -15.79 -21.26
CA ASN A 74 5.34 -15.79 -21.55
C ASN A 74 6.03 -14.42 -21.33
N SER A 75 5.30 -13.37 -20.96
CA SER A 75 5.86 -12.02 -20.85
C SER A 75 5.88 -11.52 -19.40
N PRO A 76 7.07 -11.33 -18.79
CA PRO A 76 7.19 -10.84 -17.42
C PRO A 76 6.67 -9.40 -17.28
N LYS A 77 6.76 -8.59 -18.34
CA LYS A 77 6.21 -7.22 -18.35
C LYS A 77 4.68 -7.22 -18.26
N LYS A 78 4.01 -8.12 -18.99
CA LYS A 78 2.56 -8.26 -18.95
C LYS A 78 2.09 -8.72 -17.56
N ILE A 79 2.79 -9.69 -16.97
CA ILE A 79 2.51 -10.15 -15.60
C ILE A 79 2.63 -8.98 -14.61
N HIS A 80 3.68 -8.17 -14.71
CA HIS A 80 3.88 -7.03 -13.83
C HIS A 80 2.77 -5.97 -13.94
N LEU A 81 2.32 -5.69 -15.16
CA LEU A 81 1.21 -4.76 -15.42
C LEU A 81 -0.12 -5.28 -14.86
N VAL A 82 -0.41 -6.57 -15.04
CA VAL A 82 -1.60 -7.21 -14.45
C VAL A 82 -1.54 -7.17 -12.92
N GLN A 83 -0.37 -7.45 -12.32
CA GLN A 83 -0.20 -7.32 -10.88
C GLN A 83 -0.49 -5.90 -10.41
N LEU A 84 0.10 -4.88 -11.04
CA LEU A 84 -0.13 -3.48 -10.71
C LEU A 84 -1.63 -3.13 -10.74
N PHE A 85 -2.34 -3.57 -11.78
CA PHE A 85 -3.79 -3.34 -11.90
C PHE A 85 -4.58 -4.02 -10.78
N ILE A 86 -4.22 -5.27 -10.43
CA ILE A 86 -4.86 -5.97 -9.32
C ILE A 86 -4.56 -5.28 -7.98
N TYR A 87 -3.33 -4.81 -7.74
CA TYR A 87 -3.01 -4.03 -6.55
C TYR A 87 -3.87 -2.76 -6.46
N ALA A 88 -4.01 -2.02 -7.56
CA ALA A 88 -4.86 -0.82 -7.58
C ALA A 88 -6.32 -1.15 -7.22
N ILE A 89 -6.90 -2.20 -7.80
CA ILE A 89 -8.25 -2.66 -7.48
C ILE A 89 -8.38 -3.01 -5.99
N PHE A 90 -7.45 -3.81 -5.46
CA PHE A 90 -7.47 -4.17 -4.03
C PHE A 90 -7.24 -2.96 -3.12
N GLY A 91 -6.50 -1.96 -3.57
CA GLY A 91 -6.38 -0.67 -2.88
C GLY A 91 -7.73 0.01 -2.72
N VAL A 92 -8.49 0.13 -3.82
CA VAL A 92 -9.84 0.70 -3.81
C VAL A 92 -10.77 -0.12 -2.92
N ILE A 93 -10.76 -1.45 -3.06
CA ILE A 93 -11.61 -2.33 -2.24
C ILE A 93 -11.27 -2.19 -0.75
N SER A 94 -9.97 -2.23 -0.39
CA SER A 94 -9.54 -2.17 1.01
C SER A 94 -9.94 -0.85 1.65
N LEU A 95 -9.71 0.27 0.95
CA LEU A 95 -10.09 1.58 1.47
C LEU A 95 -11.61 1.77 1.50
N GLY A 96 -12.34 1.24 0.52
CA GLY A 96 -13.80 1.22 0.53
C GLY A 96 -14.38 0.42 1.70
N ILE A 97 -13.78 -0.72 2.04
CA ILE A 97 -14.13 -1.50 3.25
C ILE A 97 -13.85 -0.68 4.52
N LEU A 98 -12.68 -0.05 4.62
CA LEU A 98 -12.35 0.81 5.76
C LEU A 98 -13.37 1.95 5.91
N PHE A 99 -13.68 2.69 4.85
CA PHE A 99 -14.63 3.80 4.90
C PHE A 99 -16.06 3.35 5.22
N SER A 100 -16.50 2.21 4.68
CA SER A 100 -17.86 1.71 4.89
C SER A 100 -18.07 1.12 6.28
N PHE A 101 -17.11 0.32 6.76
CA PHE A 101 -17.32 -0.53 7.94
C PHE A 101 -16.52 -0.08 9.17
N VAL A 102 -15.36 0.55 8.98
CA VAL A 102 -14.52 0.99 10.11
C VAL A 102 -14.85 2.43 10.49
N PHE A 103 -14.92 3.33 9.51
CA PHE A 103 -15.22 4.74 9.77
C PHE A 103 -16.72 5.04 9.76
N MET A 104 -17.53 4.23 9.06
CA MET A 104 -19.00 4.37 8.97
C MET A 104 -19.46 5.79 8.58
N VAL A 105 -18.68 6.50 7.75
CA VAL A 105 -19.00 7.87 7.33
C VAL A 105 -19.74 7.85 5.99
N PRO A 106 -21.00 8.33 5.92
CA PRO A 106 -21.76 8.38 4.67
C PRO A 106 -21.03 9.22 3.60
N GLY A 107 -21.02 8.73 2.36
CA GLY A 107 -20.39 9.43 1.23
C GLY A 107 -18.88 9.24 1.09
N LEU A 108 -18.18 8.79 2.14
CA LEU A 108 -16.74 8.56 2.09
C LEU A 108 -16.36 7.34 1.23
N VAL A 109 -17.30 6.44 0.94
CA VAL A 109 -17.06 5.30 0.03
C VAL A 109 -16.67 5.76 -1.39
N TRP A 110 -17.14 6.92 -1.83
CA TRP A 110 -16.77 7.49 -3.12
C TRP A 110 -15.28 7.89 -3.15
N ASN A 111 -14.68 8.13 -1.99
CA ASN A 111 -13.25 8.39 -1.83
C ASN A 111 -12.40 7.10 -1.84
N ALA A 112 -13.00 5.91 -2.01
CA ALA A 112 -12.26 4.65 -2.09
C ALA A 112 -11.19 4.67 -3.20
N LEU A 113 -11.36 5.48 -4.25
CA LEU A 113 -10.38 5.64 -5.32
C LEU A 113 -9.01 6.11 -4.81
N PHE A 114 -8.93 6.82 -3.68
CA PHE A 114 -7.65 7.20 -3.08
C PHE A 114 -6.84 5.99 -2.60
N GLY A 115 -7.46 4.82 -2.44
CA GLY A 115 -6.80 3.57 -2.06
C GLY A 115 -5.81 3.07 -3.12
N ILE A 116 -5.88 3.57 -4.36
CA ILE A 116 -4.93 3.27 -5.42
C ILE A 116 -3.51 3.71 -5.00
N ILE A 117 -3.38 4.90 -4.41
CA ILE A 117 -2.08 5.50 -4.09
C ILE A 117 -1.25 4.59 -3.15
N PRO A 118 -1.72 4.24 -1.93
CA PRO A 118 -0.97 3.38 -1.03
C PRO A 118 -0.74 1.98 -1.61
N ALA A 119 -1.71 1.42 -2.35
CA ALA A 119 -1.56 0.08 -2.93
C ALA A 119 -0.48 0.02 -4.02
N VAL A 120 -0.43 1.03 -4.89
CA VAL A 120 0.60 1.16 -5.93
C VAL A 120 1.97 1.41 -5.30
N LEU A 121 2.04 2.25 -4.27
CA LEU A 121 3.30 2.46 -3.53
C LEU A 121 3.82 1.15 -2.95
N TYR A 122 2.99 0.40 -2.24
CA TYR A 122 3.38 -0.89 -1.66
C TYR A 122 3.85 -1.88 -2.72
N PHE A 123 3.16 -1.94 -3.86
CA PHE A 123 3.58 -2.76 -4.99
C PHE A 123 4.99 -2.42 -5.48
N PHE A 124 5.31 -1.13 -5.66
CA PHE A 124 6.63 -0.70 -6.12
C PHE A 124 7.72 -0.97 -5.08
N VAL A 125 7.47 -0.66 -3.80
CA VAL A 125 8.40 -0.95 -2.71
C VAL A 125 8.70 -2.45 -2.63
N LEU A 126 7.67 -3.29 -2.66
CA LEU A 126 7.83 -4.74 -2.62
C LEU A 126 8.56 -5.28 -3.86
N SER A 127 8.28 -4.72 -5.04
CA SER A 127 8.95 -5.10 -6.30
C SER A 127 10.44 -4.74 -6.28
N PHE A 128 10.79 -3.58 -5.71
CA PHE A 128 12.18 -3.16 -5.53
C PHE A 128 12.96 -4.12 -4.61
N LEU A 129 12.37 -4.48 -3.46
CA LEU A 129 12.93 -5.47 -2.54
C LEU A 129 13.04 -6.88 -3.14
N ARG A 130 12.19 -7.22 -4.12
CA ARG A 130 12.28 -8.49 -4.86
C ARG A 130 13.43 -8.52 -5.86
N LYS A 131 13.69 -7.39 -6.54
CA LYS A 131 14.74 -7.28 -7.55
C LYS A 131 16.15 -7.36 -6.95
N ARG A 132 16.37 -6.77 -5.77
CA ARG A 132 17.69 -6.74 -5.10
C ARG A 132 18.27 -8.15 -4.87
N ASP A 133 17.48 -9.12 -4.40
CA ASP A 133 18.00 -10.47 -4.13
C ASP A 133 18.40 -11.26 -5.38
N LYS A 134 17.76 -11.02 -6.53
CA LYS A 134 18.15 -11.69 -7.79
C LYS A 134 19.49 -11.21 -8.34
N SER A 135 19.98 -10.07 -7.83
CA SER A 135 21.28 -9.50 -8.22
C SER A 135 22.42 -9.98 -7.33
N THR A 136 22.11 -10.61 -6.20
CA THR A 136 23.09 -11.05 -5.17
C THR A 136 23.13 -12.57 -4.99
N SER A 137 22.35 -13.32 -5.78
CA SER A 137 22.35 -14.78 -5.88
C SER A 137 22.88 -15.21 -7.24
#